data_AF-A0A7C0Z5R2-F1
#
_entry.id   AF-A0A7C0Z5R2-F1
#
_cell.length_a   1.000
_cell.length_b   1.000
_cell.length_c   1.000
_cell.angle_alpha   90.00
_cell.angle_beta   90.00
_cell.angle_gamma   90.00
#
_symmetry.space_group_name_H-M   'P 1'
#
loop_
_entity.id
_entity.type
_entity.pdbx_description
1 polymer ?
#
loop_
_entity_poly.entity_id
_entity_poly.type
_entity_poly.pdbx_seq_one_letter_code
_entity_poly.pdbx_strand_id
1 'polypeptide(L)'
;MSEVLYNGFLTIKRYRGSLKEALIRSFKRLPESASLKITGKKNEGPFFERMIKSLNPSFKGKVNLNKYENNVFSPEFLNDILSSELIDNVRVDPSKFLIKLKGNKMLLGDESVTALQLFKVDRYSGITSLETKYTVRQVTFFMSLESALTALVGLYSSYVTSIRYGGGNINYYFLFFSPEEVLSLTLPNGEKYLESYFLVKEGVIRKLREVISDFSSSELLLLETLISTELQRLMVRENLDKVSFMLFRIALEGRTYKIYEQLPITIYREPVFYKTVQRYFRDPQRFCERLSTFLGPKDVILSALSSLSRANRYSESDNVLRAIQELYRFVVLGVAEGWMGFLKEIYECYLKLINSDDPKEKGRALRYLSIVRSFRM
;
A
#
# COMPACT_ATOMS: atom_id res chain seq x y z
N MET A 1 0.47 -8.29 -10.94
CA MET A 1 1.03 -7.60 -12.15
C MET A 1 -0.09 -6.83 -12.83
N SER A 2 -1.24 -7.48 -12.99
CA SER A 2 -2.53 -6.86 -13.29
C SER A 2 -2.75 -5.56 -12.52
N GLU A 3 -2.55 -5.56 -11.20
CA GLU A 3 -2.87 -4.44 -10.31
C GLU A 3 -2.02 -3.21 -10.64
N VAL A 4 -0.73 -3.40 -10.90
CA VAL A 4 0.19 -2.32 -11.30
C VAL A 4 -0.24 -1.74 -12.65
N LEU A 5 -0.52 -2.59 -13.63
CA LEU A 5 -0.91 -2.15 -14.98
C LEU A 5 -2.26 -1.44 -14.97
N TYR A 6 -3.27 -2.01 -14.30
CA TYR A 6 -4.59 -1.42 -14.20
C TYR A 6 -4.56 -0.09 -13.44
N ASN A 7 -3.83 -0.03 -12.33
CA ASN A 7 -3.66 1.23 -11.60
C ASN A 7 -2.92 2.28 -12.45
N GLY A 8 -1.90 1.86 -13.21
CA GLY A 8 -1.21 2.73 -14.18
C GLY A 8 -2.14 3.24 -15.26
N PHE A 9 -2.96 2.36 -15.84
CA PHE A 9 -3.94 2.71 -16.86
C PHE A 9 -5.01 3.68 -16.35
N LEU A 10 -5.58 3.43 -15.17
CA LEU A 10 -6.52 4.35 -14.52
C LEU A 10 -5.88 5.71 -14.23
N THR A 11 -4.61 5.73 -13.82
CA THR A 11 -3.87 6.98 -13.60
C THR A 11 -3.68 7.74 -14.91
N ILE A 12 -3.36 7.05 -16.01
CA ILE A 12 -3.23 7.67 -17.34
C ILE A 12 -4.59 8.23 -17.80
N LYS A 13 -5.69 7.50 -17.60
CA LYS A 13 -7.05 8.00 -17.85
C LYS A 13 -7.36 9.27 -17.05
N ARG A 14 -6.98 9.33 -15.77
CA ARG A 14 -7.17 10.51 -14.91
C ARG A 14 -6.53 11.76 -15.52
N TYR A 15 -5.39 11.60 -16.17
CA TYR A 15 -4.71 12.68 -16.89
C TYR A 15 -5.06 12.73 -18.38
N ARG A 16 -6.33 12.43 -18.72
CA ARG A 16 -6.90 12.53 -20.08
C ARG A 16 -6.15 11.69 -21.12
N GLY A 17 -5.58 10.57 -20.70
CA GLY A 17 -4.80 9.69 -21.57
C GLY A 17 -3.34 10.11 -21.78
N SER A 18 -2.89 11.23 -21.20
CA SER A 18 -1.50 11.67 -21.33
C SER A 18 -0.57 10.86 -20.43
N LEU A 19 0.23 9.99 -21.06
CA LEU A 19 1.22 9.17 -20.36
C LEU A 19 2.35 10.02 -19.75
N LYS A 20 2.78 11.07 -20.46
CA LYS A 20 3.79 12.02 -19.99
C LYS A 20 3.33 12.75 -18.73
N GLU A 21 2.11 13.31 -18.75
CA GLU A 21 1.55 14.00 -17.58
C GLU A 21 1.35 13.03 -16.41
N ALA A 22 0.89 11.81 -16.68
CA ALA A 22 0.73 10.78 -15.67
C ALA A 22 2.05 10.39 -14.99
N LEU A 23 3.15 10.25 -15.76
CA LEU A 23 4.48 10.01 -15.22
C LEU A 23 4.93 11.16 -14.32
N ILE A 24 4.85 12.41 -14.82
CA ILE A 24 5.30 13.60 -14.09
C ILE A 24 4.53 13.76 -12.78
N ARG A 25 3.18 13.71 -12.84
CA ARG A 25 2.34 13.93 -11.66
C ARG A 25 2.45 12.81 -10.65
N SER A 26 2.54 11.56 -11.10
CA SER A 26 2.69 10.42 -10.19
C SER A 26 4.05 10.43 -9.52
N PHE A 27 5.12 10.76 -10.26
CA PHE A 27 6.47 10.84 -9.70
C PHE A 27 6.60 11.97 -8.67
N LYS A 28 6.06 13.16 -8.95
CA LYS A 28 6.07 14.31 -8.03
C LYS A 28 5.37 14.03 -6.68
N ARG A 29 4.52 13.01 -6.62
CA ARG A 29 3.81 12.60 -5.39
C ARG A 29 4.58 11.57 -4.56
N LEU A 30 5.67 11.02 -5.10
CA LEU A 30 6.56 10.17 -4.32
C LEU A 30 7.18 11.00 -3.19
N PRO A 31 7.31 10.44 -1.97
CA PRO A 31 8.07 11.11 -0.92
C PRO A 31 9.54 11.25 -1.35
N GLU A 32 10.24 12.27 -0.86
CA GLU A 32 11.65 12.52 -1.24
C GLU A 32 12.58 11.33 -0.95
N SER A 33 12.25 10.54 0.08
CA SER A 33 12.97 9.32 0.45
C SER A 33 12.55 8.07 -0.35
N ALA A 34 11.66 8.20 -1.33
CA ALA A 34 11.17 7.08 -2.12
C ALA A 34 12.31 6.43 -2.90
N SER A 35 12.44 5.13 -2.73
CA SER A 35 13.32 4.32 -3.57
C SER A 35 12.64 3.00 -3.85
N LEU A 36 12.86 2.49 -5.06
CA LEU A 36 12.57 1.11 -5.41
C LEU A 36 13.87 0.56 -5.98
N LYS A 37 14.61 -0.15 -5.12
CA LYS A 37 15.91 -0.71 -5.51
C LYS A 37 15.72 -1.67 -6.67
N ILE A 38 16.80 -1.97 -7.37
CA ILE A 38 16.86 -3.10 -8.28
C ILE A 38 17.69 -4.24 -7.67
N THR A 39 17.34 -5.46 -8.04
CA THR A 39 17.98 -6.75 -7.69
C THR A 39 19.39 -6.93 -8.27
N GLY A 40 19.90 -5.92 -8.98
CA GLY A 40 21.27 -5.83 -9.50
C GLY A 40 21.33 -5.50 -10.99
N LYS A 41 22.41 -4.83 -11.40
CA LYS A 41 22.64 -4.35 -12.78
C LYS A 41 22.58 -5.45 -13.83
N LYS A 42 23.05 -6.67 -13.53
CA LYS A 42 22.97 -7.80 -14.47
C LYS A 42 21.53 -8.30 -14.69
N ASN A 43 20.65 -8.14 -13.71
CA ASN A 43 19.29 -8.67 -13.76
C ASN A 43 18.29 -7.67 -14.31
N GLU A 44 18.44 -6.39 -13.96
CA GLU A 44 17.48 -5.34 -14.30
C GLU A 44 18.07 -4.17 -15.09
N GLY A 45 19.40 -4.12 -15.27
CA GLY A 45 20.02 -3.21 -16.25
C GLY A 45 19.41 -3.31 -17.66
N PRO A 46 19.06 -4.52 -18.15
CA PRO A 46 18.36 -4.67 -19.42
C PRO A 46 16.98 -3.97 -19.48
N PHE A 47 16.29 -3.76 -18.35
CA PHE A 47 15.04 -3.01 -18.34
C PHE A 47 15.29 -1.54 -18.69
N PHE A 48 16.17 -0.86 -17.94
CA PHE A 48 16.51 0.54 -18.20
C PHE A 48 17.07 0.74 -19.60
N GLU A 49 18.04 -0.11 -19.98
CA GLU A 49 18.71 0.01 -21.28
C GLU A 49 17.73 -0.16 -22.43
N ARG A 50 16.87 -1.18 -22.38
CA ARG A 50 15.87 -1.40 -23.43
C ARG A 50 14.80 -0.32 -23.44
N MET A 51 14.34 0.14 -22.28
CA MET A 51 13.34 1.22 -22.23
C MET A 51 13.86 2.50 -22.87
N ILE A 52 15.07 2.94 -22.51
CA ILE A 52 15.67 4.16 -23.09
C ILE A 52 15.94 3.99 -24.58
N LYS A 53 16.40 2.82 -25.03
CA LYS A 53 16.61 2.53 -26.46
C LYS A 53 15.31 2.45 -27.26
N SER A 54 14.25 1.89 -26.68
CA SER A 54 12.92 1.85 -27.30
C SER A 54 12.31 3.23 -27.43
N LEU A 55 12.58 4.12 -26.48
CA LEU A 55 12.16 5.53 -26.53
C LEU A 55 13.07 6.38 -27.42
N ASN A 56 14.31 5.97 -27.67
CA ASN A 56 15.27 6.70 -28.49
C ASN A 56 15.93 5.76 -29.52
N PRO A 57 15.24 5.39 -30.61
CA PRO A 57 15.76 4.43 -31.59
C PRO A 57 17.07 4.88 -32.26
N SER A 58 17.34 6.19 -32.29
CA SER A 58 18.58 6.79 -32.79
C SER A 58 19.76 6.62 -31.82
N PHE A 59 19.52 6.29 -30.55
CA PHE A 59 20.56 6.11 -29.54
C PHE A 59 21.33 4.80 -29.75
N LYS A 60 22.57 4.90 -30.21
CA LYS A 60 23.48 3.76 -30.44
C LYS A 60 24.45 3.48 -29.27
N GLY A 61 24.43 4.31 -28.23
CA GLY A 61 25.35 4.22 -27.10
C GLY A 61 25.01 3.13 -26.07
N LYS A 62 25.85 3.02 -25.03
CA LYS A 62 25.51 2.29 -23.80
C LYS A 62 24.89 3.27 -22.81
N VAL A 63 23.77 2.88 -22.19
CA VAL A 63 23.14 3.67 -21.13
C VAL A 63 24.00 3.58 -19.87
N ASN A 64 24.41 4.71 -19.30
CA ASN A 64 25.13 4.74 -18.04
C ASN A 64 24.17 4.45 -16.87
N LEU A 65 24.01 3.18 -16.52
CA LEU A 65 23.11 2.75 -15.45
C LEU A 65 23.50 3.26 -14.04
N ASN A 66 24.74 3.73 -13.85
CA ASN A 66 25.19 4.21 -12.54
C ASN A 66 24.46 5.47 -12.11
N LYS A 67 24.04 6.31 -13.07
CA LYS A 67 23.35 7.57 -12.77
C LYS A 67 21.94 7.36 -12.20
N TYR A 68 21.38 6.15 -12.32
CA TYR A 68 20.08 5.82 -11.73
C TYR A 68 20.20 5.26 -10.30
N GLU A 69 21.42 5.14 -9.76
CA GLU A 69 21.68 4.66 -8.40
C GLU A 69 21.03 3.31 -8.03
N ASN A 70 20.80 2.45 -9.03
CA ASN A 70 20.04 1.19 -8.88
C ASN A 70 18.61 1.43 -8.33
N ASN A 71 17.96 2.52 -8.72
CA ASN A 71 16.64 2.93 -8.26
C ASN A 71 15.69 3.15 -9.46
N VAL A 72 14.57 2.43 -9.49
CA VAL A 72 13.50 2.64 -10.50
C VAL A 72 12.83 4.00 -10.30
N PHE A 73 12.89 4.56 -9.10
CA PHE A 73 12.35 5.88 -8.75
C PHE A 73 13.41 6.99 -8.87
N SER A 74 14.47 6.78 -9.64
CA SER A 74 15.49 7.81 -9.90
C SER A 74 14.90 8.97 -10.72
N PRO A 75 15.07 10.23 -10.28
CA PRO A 75 14.72 11.41 -11.07
C PRO A 75 15.44 11.44 -12.43
N GLU A 76 16.70 11.02 -12.47
CA GLU A 76 17.52 10.94 -13.69
C GLU A 76 16.92 9.95 -14.69
N PHE A 77 16.40 8.82 -14.20
CA PHE A 77 15.72 7.85 -15.06
C PHE A 77 14.44 8.42 -15.65
N LEU A 78 13.63 9.12 -14.84
CA LEU A 78 12.45 9.80 -15.34
C LEU A 78 12.81 10.87 -16.38
N ASN A 79 13.84 11.68 -16.11
CA ASN A 79 14.27 12.73 -17.04
C ASN A 79 14.72 12.17 -18.40
N ASP A 80 15.40 11.02 -18.42
CA ASP A 80 15.76 10.35 -19.68
C ASP A 80 14.55 9.80 -20.44
N ILE A 81 13.50 9.38 -19.73
CA ILE A 81 12.23 8.97 -20.37
C ILE A 81 11.53 10.20 -20.96
N LEU A 82 11.46 11.30 -20.21
CA LEU A 82 10.74 12.51 -20.59
C LEU A 82 11.43 13.33 -21.68
N SER A 83 12.74 13.15 -21.87
CA SER A 83 13.51 13.81 -22.94
C SER A 83 13.32 13.16 -24.31
N SER A 84 12.73 11.96 -24.37
CA SER A 84 12.39 11.30 -25.63
C SER A 84 11.23 12.00 -26.33
N GLU A 85 11.38 12.27 -27.62
CA GLU A 85 10.31 12.78 -28.48
C GLU A 85 9.20 11.74 -28.74
N LEU A 86 9.47 10.44 -28.51
CA LEU A 86 8.48 9.38 -28.72
C LEU A 86 7.47 9.29 -27.57
N ILE A 87 7.76 9.83 -26.38
CA ILE A 87 6.91 9.67 -25.20
C ILE A 87 5.49 10.21 -25.44
N ASP A 88 5.38 11.31 -26.18
CA ASP A 88 4.11 11.96 -26.51
C ASP A 88 3.29 11.18 -27.55
N ASN A 89 3.94 10.28 -28.30
CA ASN A 89 3.32 9.44 -29.32
C ASN A 89 2.93 8.05 -28.81
N VAL A 90 3.37 7.65 -27.60
CA VAL A 90 3.02 6.35 -27.02
C VAL A 90 1.54 6.34 -26.65
N ARG A 91 0.76 5.48 -27.33
CA ARG A 91 -0.64 5.23 -27.01
C ARG A 91 -0.78 3.94 -26.22
N VAL A 92 -1.48 4.01 -25.10
CA VAL A 92 -1.76 2.84 -24.27
C VAL A 92 -2.97 2.09 -24.85
N ASP A 93 -2.73 0.83 -25.19
CA ASP A 93 -3.75 -0.10 -25.69
C ASP A 93 -3.97 -1.22 -24.66
N PRO A 94 -5.10 -1.24 -23.94
CA PRO A 94 -5.40 -2.27 -22.96
C PRO A 94 -5.42 -3.70 -23.53
N SER A 95 -5.68 -3.87 -24.84
CA SER A 95 -5.67 -5.20 -25.47
C SER A 95 -4.28 -5.85 -25.43
N LYS A 96 -3.22 -5.04 -25.28
CA LYS A 96 -1.85 -5.51 -25.14
C LYS A 96 -1.47 -5.91 -23.72
N PHE A 97 -2.35 -5.73 -22.74
CA PHE A 97 -2.15 -6.24 -21.38
C PHE A 97 -2.45 -7.74 -21.24
N LEU A 98 -2.72 -8.43 -22.36
CA LEU A 98 -2.83 -9.88 -22.40
C LEU A 98 -1.46 -10.55 -22.35
N ILE A 99 -1.30 -11.46 -21.40
CA ILE A 99 -0.10 -12.29 -21.28
C ILE A 99 -0.14 -13.38 -22.36
N LYS A 100 0.96 -13.50 -23.12
CA LYS A 100 1.16 -14.57 -24.10
C LYS A 100 2.42 -15.35 -23.76
N LEU A 101 2.36 -16.68 -23.87
CA LEU A 101 3.53 -17.55 -23.75
C LEU A 101 4.06 -17.90 -25.14
N LYS A 102 5.34 -17.62 -25.40
CA LYS A 102 6.02 -17.94 -26.67
C LYS A 102 7.37 -18.59 -26.38
N GLY A 103 7.42 -19.92 -26.46
CA GLY A 103 8.63 -20.69 -26.13
C GLY A 103 9.01 -20.54 -24.65
N ASN A 104 10.23 -20.08 -24.35
CA ASN A 104 10.67 -19.75 -22.98
C ASN A 104 10.48 -18.26 -22.64
N LYS A 105 9.56 -17.56 -23.31
CA LYS A 105 9.27 -16.16 -23.08
C LYS A 105 7.83 -15.97 -22.65
N MET A 106 7.63 -15.12 -21.66
CA MET A 106 6.33 -14.56 -21.30
C MET A 106 6.31 -13.14 -21.86
N LEU A 107 5.24 -12.78 -22.55
CA LEU A 107 5.11 -11.52 -23.26
C LEU A 107 3.86 -10.80 -22.79
N LEU A 108 3.99 -9.51 -22.50
CA LEU A 108 2.88 -8.59 -22.30
C LEU A 108 2.91 -7.56 -23.44
N GLY A 109 2.14 -7.82 -24.50
CA GLY A 109 2.28 -7.11 -25.77
C GLY A 109 3.40 -7.72 -26.62
N ASP A 110 4.61 -7.15 -26.54
CA ASP A 110 5.75 -7.53 -27.39
C ASP A 110 7.08 -7.64 -26.61
N GLU A 111 8.21 -7.78 -27.33
CA GLU A 111 9.55 -8.02 -26.78
C GLU A 111 10.42 -6.75 -26.59
N SER A 112 9.82 -5.56 -26.69
CA SER A 112 10.54 -4.27 -26.67
C SER A 112 11.35 -4.08 -25.40
N VAL A 113 10.76 -4.32 -24.23
CA VAL A 113 11.35 -4.05 -22.92
C VAL A 113 11.42 -5.33 -22.08
N THR A 114 12.56 -5.60 -21.45
CA THR A 114 12.66 -6.69 -20.46
C THR A 114 11.98 -6.26 -19.17
N ALA A 115 11.03 -7.04 -18.63
CA ALA A 115 10.31 -6.67 -17.42
C ALA A 115 11.18 -6.66 -16.16
N LEU A 116 10.85 -5.75 -15.21
CA LEU A 116 11.42 -5.73 -13.87
C LEU A 116 11.17 -7.03 -13.11
N GLN A 117 12.06 -7.38 -12.19
CA GLN A 117 11.92 -8.53 -11.29
C GLN A 117 10.71 -8.39 -10.38
N LEU A 118 10.33 -7.15 -10.04
CA LEU A 118 9.10 -6.88 -9.30
C LEU A 118 7.85 -7.43 -10.01
N PHE A 119 7.83 -7.47 -11.33
CA PHE A 119 6.71 -8.03 -12.09
C PHE A 119 6.80 -9.55 -12.26
N LYS A 120 7.94 -10.15 -11.91
CA LYS A 120 8.13 -11.60 -11.97
C LYS A 120 7.54 -12.30 -10.75
N VAL A 121 7.08 -11.57 -9.74
CA VAL A 121 6.43 -12.15 -8.56
C VAL A 121 5.12 -12.83 -8.93
N ASP A 122 4.42 -12.33 -9.95
CA ASP A 122 3.21 -12.94 -10.51
C ASP A 122 3.46 -14.14 -11.44
N ARG A 123 4.73 -14.54 -11.67
CA ARG A 123 5.03 -15.81 -12.37
C ARG A 123 4.41 -17.01 -11.68
N TYR A 124 4.20 -16.90 -10.37
CA TYR A 124 3.80 -18.02 -9.52
C TYR A 124 2.32 -17.94 -9.10
N SER A 125 1.62 -16.83 -9.34
CA SER A 125 0.22 -16.64 -8.90
C SER A 125 -0.82 -17.02 -9.95
N GLY A 126 -0.45 -17.10 -11.24
CA GLY A 126 -1.41 -17.35 -12.34
C GLY A 126 -1.05 -18.47 -13.32
N ILE A 127 0.09 -19.15 -13.13
CA ILE A 127 0.49 -20.31 -13.93
C ILE A 127 0.80 -21.42 -12.94
N THR A 128 -0.14 -22.32 -12.73
CA THR A 128 0.12 -23.49 -11.88
C THR A 128 1.09 -24.43 -12.61
N SER A 129 1.99 -25.04 -11.85
CA SER A 129 3.00 -26.01 -12.33
C SER A 129 2.41 -27.26 -12.99
N LEU A 130 1.09 -27.46 -12.89
CA LEU A 130 0.34 -28.52 -13.55
C LEU A 130 0.03 -28.21 -15.02
N GLU A 131 -0.09 -26.94 -15.39
CA GLU A 131 -0.54 -26.52 -16.73
C GLU A 131 0.60 -26.36 -17.73
N THR A 132 1.85 -26.38 -17.28
CA THR A 132 3.00 -26.17 -18.18
C THR A 132 4.26 -26.95 -17.81
N LYS A 133 5.01 -27.42 -18.82
CA LYS A 133 6.33 -28.09 -18.68
C LYS A 133 7.45 -27.15 -18.20
N TYR A 134 7.13 -25.98 -17.64
CA TYR A 134 8.08 -24.93 -17.28
C TYR A 134 8.63 -25.03 -15.86
N THR A 135 8.29 -26.10 -15.11
CA THR A 135 8.82 -26.40 -13.76
C THR A 135 10.35 -26.37 -13.68
N VAL A 136 11.07 -26.52 -14.81
CA VAL A 136 12.54 -26.57 -14.87
C VAL A 136 13.17 -25.46 -15.72
N ARG A 137 12.40 -24.65 -16.47
CA ARG A 137 12.96 -23.67 -17.43
C ARG A 137 12.76 -22.22 -16.98
N GLN A 138 13.85 -21.46 -16.91
CA GLN A 138 13.80 -20.03 -16.67
C GLN A 138 13.09 -19.32 -17.83
N VAL A 139 11.90 -18.78 -17.56
CA VAL A 139 11.14 -17.95 -18.52
C VAL A 139 11.62 -16.51 -18.42
N THR A 140 11.93 -15.86 -19.53
CA THR A 140 12.22 -14.42 -19.56
C THR A 140 10.93 -13.64 -19.81
N PHE A 141 10.68 -12.60 -19.02
CA PHE A 141 9.47 -11.80 -19.13
C PHE A 141 9.76 -10.49 -19.87
N PHE A 142 9.00 -10.24 -20.93
CA PHE A 142 9.09 -9.02 -21.75
C PHE A 142 7.75 -8.31 -21.82
N MET A 143 7.81 -7.00 -22.07
CA MET A 143 6.68 -6.11 -22.17
C MET A 143 6.85 -5.19 -23.38
N SER A 144 5.74 -4.78 -24.00
CA SER A 144 5.76 -3.65 -24.93
C SER A 144 6.11 -2.35 -24.22
N LEU A 145 6.57 -1.36 -24.98
CA LEU A 145 6.99 -0.07 -24.44
C LEU A 145 5.85 0.62 -23.66
N GLU A 146 4.66 0.68 -24.25
CA GLU A 146 3.47 1.24 -23.61
C GLU A 146 3.07 0.49 -22.33
N SER A 147 3.24 -0.83 -22.29
CA SER A 147 2.94 -1.63 -21.10
C SER A 147 3.96 -1.36 -19.99
N ALA A 148 5.24 -1.24 -20.35
CA ALA A 148 6.31 -0.94 -19.40
C ALA A 148 6.17 0.47 -18.80
N LEU A 149 5.82 1.46 -19.62
CA LEU A 149 5.55 2.82 -19.17
C LEU A 149 4.28 2.90 -18.31
N THR A 150 3.22 2.19 -18.70
CA THR A 150 2.00 2.07 -17.88
C THR A 150 2.33 1.46 -16.51
N ALA A 151 3.18 0.43 -16.48
CA ALA A 151 3.59 -0.18 -15.22
C ALA A 151 4.41 0.78 -14.34
N LEU A 152 5.27 1.63 -14.92
CA LEU A 152 5.97 2.68 -14.17
C LEU A 152 4.99 3.69 -13.55
N VAL A 153 4.02 4.19 -14.31
CA VAL A 153 2.94 5.04 -13.77
C VAL A 153 2.20 4.33 -12.64
N GLY A 154 1.92 3.04 -12.82
CA GLY A 154 1.28 2.18 -11.83
C GLY A 154 2.08 2.10 -10.52
N LEU A 155 3.40 1.93 -10.61
CA LEU A 155 4.29 1.91 -9.44
C LEU A 155 4.36 3.28 -8.75
N TYR A 156 4.54 4.37 -9.51
CA TYR A 156 4.63 5.72 -8.93
C TYR A 156 3.34 6.10 -8.19
N SER A 157 2.18 5.83 -8.81
CA SER A 157 0.87 6.21 -8.26
C SER A 157 0.34 5.29 -7.16
N SER A 158 1.00 4.16 -6.89
CA SER A 158 0.61 3.21 -5.84
C SER A 158 1.57 3.18 -4.66
N TYR A 159 2.78 3.73 -4.80
CA TYR A 159 3.79 3.66 -3.75
C TYR A 159 3.35 4.38 -2.46
N VAL A 160 3.33 3.61 -1.36
CA VAL A 160 3.01 4.13 -0.03
C VAL A 160 4.30 4.54 0.67
N THR A 161 5.14 3.57 0.99
CA THR A 161 6.40 3.73 1.73
C THR A 161 7.28 2.49 1.61
N SER A 162 8.51 2.57 2.12
CA SER A 162 9.42 1.43 2.25
C SER A 162 10.06 1.40 3.62
N ILE A 163 10.10 0.23 4.26
CA ILE A 163 10.65 0.04 5.61
C ILE A 163 11.66 -1.10 5.61
N ARG A 164 12.74 -0.94 6.37
CA ARG A 164 13.65 -2.03 6.70
C ARG A 164 13.25 -2.61 8.05
N TYR A 165 12.76 -3.86 8.04
CA TYR A 165 12.57 -4.61 9.28
C TYR A 165 13.89 -5.29 9.70
N GLY A 166 13.99 -5.67 10.97
CA GLY A 166 15.15 -6.40 11.51
C GLY A 166 15.51 -7.59 10.60
N GLY A 167 16.77 -7.69 10.18
CA GLY A 167 17.23 -8.63 9.14
C GLY A 167 17.64 -7.99 7.81
N GLY A 168 17.47 -6.67 7.65
CA GLY A 168 18.04 -5.90 6.52
C GLY A 168 17.23 -5.93 5.23
N ASN A 169 16.17 -6.74 5.14
CA ASN A 169 15.28 -6.79 3.99
C ASN A 169 14.41 -5.54 3.91
N ILE A 170 14.36 -4.93 2.72
CA ILE A 170 13.50 -3.78 2.44
C ILE A 170 12.12 -4.30 2.06
N ASN A 171 11.09 -3.81 2.76
CA ASN A 171 9.69 -4.08 2.50
C ASN A 171 9.08 -2.84 1.86
N TYR A 172 8.52 -3.02 0.67
CA TYR A 172 7.83 -2.00 -0.10
C TYR A 172 6.32 -2.17 0.05
N TYR A 173 5.64 -1.06 0.28
CA TYR A 173 4.19 -1.03 0.43
C TYR A 173 3.57 -0.31 -0.76
N PHE A 174 2.62 -0.96 -1.43
CA PHE A 174 1.90 -0.41 -2.57
C PHE A 174 0.39 -0.53 -2.36
N LEU A 175 -0.34 0.56 -2.58
CA LEU A 175 -1.80 0.60 -2.52
C LEU A 175 -2.38 0.62 -3.92
N PHE A 176 -3.13 -0.41 -4.28
CA PHE A 176 -3.85 -0.50 -5.54
C PHE A 176 -5.35 -0.42 -5.29
N PHE A 177 -6.12 -0.02 -6.31
CA PHE A 177 -7.56 -0.25 -6.30
C PHE A 177 -7.83 -1.76 -6.27
N SER A 178 -8.87 -2.17 -5.55
CA SER A 178 -9.34 -3.55 -5.61
C SER A 178 -9.85 -3.91 -7.02
N PRO A 179 -9.87 -5.20 -7.40
CA PRO A 179 -10.34 -5.62 -8.72
C PRO A 179 -11.75 -5.11 -9.06
N GLU A 180 -12.63 -5.03 -8.07
CA GLU A 180 -14.00 -4.52 -8.22
C GLU A 180 -14.01 -3.03 -8.58
N GLU A 181 -13.14 -2.23 -7.94
CA GLU A 181 -13.04 -0.80 -8.25
C GLU A 181 -12.32 -0.55 -9.58
N VAL A 182 -11.37 -1.40 -9.95
CA VAL A 182 -10.77 -1.34 -11.29
C VAL A 182 -11.85 -1.58 -12.35
N LEU A 183 -12.70 -2.58 -12.16
CA LEU A 183 -13.80 -2.86 -13.08
C LEU A 183 -14.80 -1.68 -13.11
N SER A 184 -15.20 -1.15 -11.96
CA SER A 184 -16.17 -0.05 -11.89
C SER A 184 -15.66 1.22 -12.59
N LEU A 185 -14.38 1.55 -12.40
CA LEU A 185 -13.75 2.74 -12.98
C LEU A 185 -13.39 2.59 -14.47
N THR A 186 -13.29 1.37 -14.98
CA THR A 186 -12.98 1.14 -16.40
C THR A 186 -14.22 1.19 -17.30
N LEU A 187 -15.42 1.00 -16.74
CA LEU A 187 -16.69 1.12 -17.45
C LEU A 187 -16.99 2.57 -17.90
N PRO A 188 -17.84 2.80 -18.93
CA PRO A 188 -18.07 4.13 -19.51
C PRO A 188 -18.50 5.23 -18.50
N ASN A 189 -19.24 4.85 -17.47
CA ASN A 189 -19.69 5.78 -16.42
C ASN A 189 -18.70 5.93 -15.26
N GLY A 190 -17.60 5.17 -15.24
CA GLY A 190 -16.60 5.19 -14.17
C GLY A 190 -15.67 6.39 -14.24
N GLU A 191 -15.42 6.91 -15.45
CA GLU A 191 -14.47 8.02 -15.67
C GLU A 191 -14.86 9.30 -14.90
N LYS A 192 -16.16 9.56 -14.73
CA LYS A 192 -16.65 10.73 -13.98
C LYS A 192 -16.32 10.67 -12.48
N TYR A 193 -16.05 9.48 -11.93
CA TYR A 193 -15.68 9.27 -10.52
C TYR A 193 -14.18 9.15 -10.30
N LEU A 194 -13.39 9.13 -11.38
CA LEU A 194 -11.98 8.80 -11.34
C LEU A 194 -11.21 9.76 -10.42
N GLU A 195 -11.45 11.07 -10.53
CA GLU A 195 -10.77 12.05 -9.68
C GLU A 195 -11.09 11.83 -8.19
N SER A 196 -12.36 11.69 -7.84
CA SER A 196 -12.82 11.43 -6.46
C SER A 196 -12.21 10.16 -5.86
N TYR A 197 -12.18 9.06 -6.64
CA TYR A 197 -11.55 7.81 -6.21
C TYR A 197 -10.05 7.95 -5.96
N PHE A 198 -9.36 8.69 -6.83
CA PHE A 198 -7.95 8.95 -6.65
C PHE A 198 -7.66 9.91 -5.48
N LEU A 199 -8.52 10.89 -5.23
CA LEU A 199 -8.39 11.77 -4.05
C LEU A 199 -8.50 10.95 -2.76
N VAL A 200 -9.46 10.04 -2.68
CA VAL A 200 -9.55 9.09 -1.54
C VAL A 200 -8.31 8.23 -1.44
N LYS A 201 -7.86 7.63 -2.55
CA LYS A 201 -6.64 6.81 -2.59
C LYS A 201 -5.43 7.57 -2.06
N GLU A 202 -5.26 8.82 -2.46
CA GLU A 202 -4.17 9.69 -1.99
C GLU A 202 -4.26 9.96 -0.48
N GLY A 203 -5.47 10.22 0.02
CA GLY A 203 -5.73 10.33 1.46
C GLY A 203 -5.32 9.07 2.22
N VAL A 204 -5.71 7.89 1.71
CA VAL A 204 -5.35 6.59 2.31
C VAL A 204 -3.83 6.37 2.26
N ILE A 205 -3.16 6.69 1.15
CA ILE A 205 -1.69 6.59 1.04
C ILE A 205 -0.99 7.44 2.11
N ARG A 206 -1.46 8.68 2.36
CA ARG A 206 -0.88 9.54 3.41
C ARG A 206 -1.05 8.92 4.79
N LYS A 207 -2.27 8.50 5.14
CA LYS A 207 -2.55 7.89 6.44
C LYS A 207 -1.77 6.59 6.63
N LEU A 208 -1.69 5.73 5.61
CA LEU A 208 -0.90 4.52 5.66
C LEU A 208 0.60 4.81 5.79
N ARG A 209 1.13 5.87 5.20
CA ARG A 209 2.54 6.23 5.36
C ARG A 209 2.88 6.55 6.82
N GLU A 210 2.02 7.30 7.50
CA GLU A 210 2.14 7.61 8.94
C GLU A 210 2.03 6.34 9.79
N VAL A 211 1.08 5.47 9.46
CA VAL A 211 0.81 4.25 10.24
C VAL A 211 1.76 3.09 9.89
N ILE A 212 2.46 3.11 8.75
CA ILE A 212 3.44 2.07 8.45
C ILE A 212 4.80 2.46 9.01
N SER A 213 5.21 3.74 8.94
CA SER A 213 6.51 4.20 9.50
C SER A 213 6.68 3.86 10.97
N ASP A 214 5.57 3.87 11.72
CA ASP A 214 5.59 3.78 13.16
C ASP A 214 5.21 2.37 13.67
N PHE A 215 4.80 1.43 12.78
CA PHE A 215 4.14 0.18 13.18
C PHE A 215 4.52 -1.07 12.36
N SER A 216 4.33 -2.25 12.96
CA SER A 216 4.53 -3.56 12.32
C SER A 216 3.30 -4.49 12.34
N SER A 217 2.17 -4.09 12.95
CA SER A 217 0.95 -4.90 13.03
C SER A 217 -0.10 -4.47 12.01
N SER A 218 -0.54 -5.42 11.17
CA SER A 218 -1.58 -5.21 10.16
C SER A 218 -2.95 -4.87 10.75
N GLU A 219 -3.28 -5.41 11.93
CA GLU A 219 -4.55 -5.14 12.62
C GLU A 219 -4.67 -3.66 13.04
N LEU A 220 -3.60 -3.12 13.61
CA LEU A 220 -3.56 -1.73 14.04
C LEU A 220 -3.54 -0.77 12.84
N LEU A 221 -2.86 -1.18 11.76
CA LEU A 221 -2.90 -0.46 10.49
C LEU A 221 -4.32 -0.34 9.93
N LEU A 222 -5.09 -1.44 9.94
CA LEU A 222 -6.49 -1.42 9.54
C LEU A 222 -7.32 -0.52 10.46
N LEU A 223 -7.18 -0.68 11.77
CA LEU A 223 -7.93 0.12 12.74
C LEU A 223 -7.72 1.63 12.55
N GLU A 224 -6.47 2.09 12.56
CA GLU A 224 -6.11 3.50 12.36
C GLU A 224 -6.61 4.06 11.02
N THR A 225 -6.60 3.23 9.97
CA THR A 225 -7.10 3.65 8.66
C THR A 225 -8.62 3.77 8.67
N LEU A 226 -9.34 2.80 9.26
CA LEU A 226 -10.81 2.75 9.24
C LEU A 226 -11.48 3.76 10.17
N ILE A 227 -10.85 4.09 11.30
CA ILE A 227 -11.36 5.11 12.23
C ILE A 227 -10.97 6.53 11.83
N SER A 228 -10.19 6.71 10.77
CA SER A 228 -9.74 8.04 10.34
C SER A 228 -10.92 8.94 9.94
N THR A 229 -11.17 9.96 10.75
CA THR A 229 -12.22 10.95 10.46
C THR A 229 -11.88 11.83 9.26
N GLU A 230 -10.59 12.03 8.96
CA GLU A 230 -10.15 12.70 7.74
C GLU A 230 -10.63 11.93 6.50
N LEU A 231 -10.43 10.60 6.48
CA LEU A 231 -10.85 9.76 5.36
C LEU A 231 -12.38 9.72 5.24
N GLN A 232 -13.10 9.66 6.35
CA GLN A 232 -14.57 9.68 6.34
C GLN A 232 -15.11 11.02 5.83
N ARG A 233 -14.55 12.15 6.28
CA ARG A 233 -14.90 13.49 5.76
C ARG A 233 -14.61 13.60 4.26
N LEU A 234 -13.50 13.00 3.82
CA LEU A 234 -13.15 12.93 2.41
C LEU A 234 -14.20 12.12 1.60
N MET A 235 -14.62 10.96 2.10
CA MET A 235 -15.69 10.16 1.47
C MET A 235 -17.01 10.92 1.36
N VAL A 236 -17.40 11.67 2.40
CA VAL A 236 -18.60 12.51 2.38
C VAL A 236 -18.47 13.62 1.34
N ARG A 237 -17.33 14.34 1.33
CA ARG A 237 -17.08 15.45 0.42
C ARG A 237 -17.09 15.02 -1.05
N GLU A 238 -16.47 13.87 -1.32
CA GLU A 238 -16.40 13.28 -2.67
C GLU A 238 -17.67 12.50 -3.04
N ASN A 239 -18.65 12.43 -2.14
CA ASN A 239 -19.92 11.70 -2.30
C ASN A 239 -19.73 10.25 -2.78
N LEU A 240 -18.79 9.53 -2.18
CA LEU A 240 -18.53 8.11 -2.44
C LEU A 240 -19.11 7.30 -1.29
N ASP A 241 -19.82 6.20 -1.58
CA ASP A 241 -20.36 5.31 -0.55
C ASP A 241 -19.28 4.41 0.06
N LYS A 242 -18.43 3.86 -0.81
CA LYS A 242 -17.29 3.03 -0.44
C LYS A 242 -16.18 3.16 -1.48
N VAL A 243 -14.94 2.91 -1.06
CA VAL A 243 -13.82 2.65 -1.96
C VAL A 243 -12.98 1.51 -1.39
N SER A 244 -12.76 0.48 -2.20
CA SER A 244 -11.98 -0.70 -1.83
C SER A 244 -10.59 -0.72 -2.49
N PHE A 245 -9.57 -1.01 -1.68
CA PHE A 245 -8.17 -1.06 -2.04
C PHE A 245 -7.53 -2.39 -1.64
N MET A 246 -6.38 -2.69 -2.23
CA MET A 246 -5.50 -3.77 -1.84
C MET A 246 -4.11 -3.21 -1.51
N LEU A 247 -3.68 -3.37 -0.27
CA LEU A 247 -2.34 -3.02 0.18
C LEU A 247 -1.42 -4.23 0.04
N PHE A 248 -0.36 -4.09 -0.75
CA PHE A 248 0.63 -5.14 -0.98
C PHE A 248 1.89 -4.85 -0.17
N ARG A 249 2.36 -5.84 0.60
CA ARG A 249 3.70 -5.84 1.22
C ARG A 249 4.63 -6.72 0.38
N ILE A 250 5.62 -6.10 -0.24
CA ILE A 250 6.59 -6.78 -1.12
C ILE A 250 7.98 -6.66 -0.52
N ALA A 251 8.61 -7.77 -0.17
CA ALA A 251 9.99 -7.76 0.33
C ALA A 251 10.99 -8.03 -0.80
N LEU A 252 12.12 -7.34 -0.76
CA LEU A 252 13.30 -7.69 -1.55
C LEU A 252 14.16 -8.68 -0.75
N GLU A 253 14.28 -9.91 -1.26
CA GLU A 253 15.08 -10.98 -0.68
C GLU A 253 16.14 -11.45 -1.65
N GLY A 254 17.41 -11.18 -1.32
CA GLY A 254 18.54 -11.47 -2.21
C GLY A 254 18.39 -10.76 -3.56
N ARG A 255 17.98 -11.49 -4.59
CA ARG A 255 17.81 -11.00 -5.97
C ARG A 255 16.37 -11.11 -6.49
N THR A 256 15.40 -11.33 -5.60
CA THR A 256 14.00 -11.54 -5.98
C THR A 256 13.06 -10.75 -5.08
N TYR A 257 11.94 -10.29 -5.65
CA TYR A 257 10.84 -9.76 -4.87
C TYR A 257 9.89 -10.89 -4.49
N LYS A 258 9.28 -10.79 -3.30
CA LYS A 258 8.22 -11.70 -2.86
C LYS A 258 7.08 -10.90 -2.26
N ILE A 259 5.84 -11.21 -2.66
CA ILE A 259 4.65 -10.71 -1.99
C ILE A 259 4.49 -11.51 -0.70
N TYR A 260 4.57 -10.81 0.42
CA TYR A 260 4.40 -11.39 1.75
C TYR A 260 2.96 -11.30 2.25
N GLU A 261 2.28 -10.23 1.86
CA GLU A 261 0.96 -9.91 2.38
C GLU A 261 0.18 -9.12 1.34
N GLN A 262 -1.11 -9.44 1.24
CA GLN A 262 -2.11 -8.67 0.50
C GLN A 262 -3.26 -8.40 1.46
N LEU A 263 -3.47 -7.13 1.78
CA LEU A 263 -4.41 -6.70 2.79
C LEU A 263 -5.54 -5.89 2.14
N PRO A 264 -6.79 -6.37 2.15
CA PRO A 264 -7.92 -5.59 1.66
C PRO A 264 -8.22 -4.43 2.63
N ILE A 265 -8.41 -3.23 2.09
CA ILE A 265 -8.76 -2.03 2.85
C ILE A 265 -9.99 -1.43 2.19
N THR A 266 -11.12 -1.39 2.89
CA THR A 266 -12.33 -0.73 2.38
C THR A 266 -12.71 0.45 3.26
N ILE A 267 -12.75 1.64 2.67
CA ILE A 267 -13.19 2.85 3.34
C ILE A 267 -14.66 3.03 3.02
N TYR A 268 -15.49 3.18 4.05
CA TYR A 268 -16.91 3.47 3.93
C TYR A 268 -17.17 4.93 4.33
N ARG A 269 -18.14 5.56 3.65
CA ARG A 269 -18.68 6.86 4.07
C ARG A 269 -19.27 6.79 5.47
N GLU A 270 -20.02 5.73 5.73
CA GLU A 270 -20.61 5.42 7.02
C GLU A 270 -20.22 3.99 7.43
N PRO A 271 -19.19 3.85 8.29
CA PRO A 271 -18.77 2.55 8.79
C PRO A 271 -19.88 1.84 9.56
N VAL A 272 -19.97 0.51 9.45
CA VAL A 272 -21.06 -0.28 10.07
C VAL A 272 -21.16 -0.05 11.58
N PHE A 273 -20.01 0.05 12.27
CA PHE A 273 -19.96 0.26 13.71
C PHE A 273 -20.55 1.61 14.15
N TYR A 274 -20.74 2.59 13.25
CA TYR A 274 -21.37 3.87 13.58
C TYR A 274 -22.79 3.67 14.10
N LYS A 275 -23.55 2.74 13.52
CA LYS A 275 -24.90 2.42 13.97
C LYS A 275 -24.91 1.93 15.43
N THR A 276 -23.88 1.20 15.82
CA THR A 276 -23.70 0.73 17.20
C THR A 276 -23.26 1.88 18.11
N VAL A 277 -22.30 2.71 17.66
CA VAL A 277 -21.83 3.89 18.41
C VAL A 277 -22.96 4.88 18.65
N GLN A 278 -23.82 5.15 17.66
CA GLN A 278 -24.94 6.10 17.76
C GLN A 278 -25.96 5.74 18.85
N ARG A 279 -26.03 4.47 19.27
CA ARG A 279 -26.90 4.05 20.38
C ARG A 279 -26.40 4.57 21.74
N TYR A 280 -25.10 4.86 21.84
CA TYR A 280 -24.41 5.16 23.09
C TYR A 280 -23.73 6.54 23.08
N PHE A 281 -23.40 7.07 21.91
CA PHE A 281 -22.73 8.35 21.71
C PHE A 281 -23.48 9.17 20.66
N ARG A 282 -23.74 10.45 20.97
CA ARG A 282 -24.44 11.37 20.05
C ARG A 282 -23.68 11.63 18.75
N ASP A 283 -22.35 11.56 18.79
CA ASP A 283 -21.46 11.90 17.68
C ASP A 283 -20.41 10.79 17.46
N PRO A 284 -20.61 9.92 16.45
CA PRO A 284 -19.67 8.86 16.10
C PRO A 284 -18.31 9.36 15.60
N GLN A 285 -18.25 10.54 14.97
CA GLN A 285 -16.97 11.09 14.52
C GLN A 285 -16.12 11.50 15.72
N ARG A 286 -16.73 12.16 16.71
CA ARG A 286 -16.04 12.51 17.97
C ARG A 286 -15.57 11.27 18.74
N PHE A 287 -16.32 10.17 18.66
CA PHE A 287 -15.87 8.87 19.18
C PHE A 287 -14.60 8.40 18.47
N CYS A 288 -14.56 8.43 17.14
CA CYS A 288 -13.38 8.07 16.35
C CYS A 288 -12.17 8.97 16.63
N GLU A 289 -12.36 10.28 16.75
CA GLU A 289 -11.27 11.23 17.07
C GLU A 289 -10.62 10.94 18.42
N ARG A 290 -11.44 10.65 19.45
CA ARG A 290 -10.94 10.22 20.75
C ARG A 290 -10.18 8.91 20.65
N LEU A 291 -10.72 7.94 19.93
CA LEU A 291 -10.09 6.63 19.79
C LEU A 291 -8.74 6.72 19.06
N SER A 292 -8.66 7.48 17.96
CA SER A 292 -7.42 7.70 17.22
C SER A 292 -6.35 8.40 18.07
N THR A 293 -6.75 9.25 19.01
CA THR A 293 -5.80 9.86 19.96
C THR A 293 -5.09 8.80 20.80
N PHE A 294 -5.81 7.79 21.29
CA PHE A 294 -5.26 6.74 22.16
C PHE A 294 -4.54 5.62 21.42
N LEU A 295 -4.88 5.39 20.14
CA LEU A 295 -4.17 4.47 19.27
C LEU A 295 -2.92 5.11 18.63
N GLY A 296 -2.74 6.42 18.82
CA GLY A 296 -1.64 7.17 18.27
C GLY A 296 -0.25 6.69 18.73
N PRO A 297 0.81 7.02 17.98
CA PRO A 297 2.12 6.39 18.11
C PRO A 297 2.88 6.68 19.41
N LYS A 298 2.44 7.69 20.17
CA LYS A 298 3.08 8.11 21.41
C LYS A 298 2.32 7.67 22.67
N ASP A 299 1.22 6.95 22.51
CA ASP A 299 0.39 6.54 23.65
C ASP A 299 0.77 5.15 24.18
N VAL A 300 0.21 4.80 25.34
CA VAL A 300 0.56 3.61 26.12
C VAL A 300 0.23 2.30 25.39
N ILE A 301 -0.82 2.29 24.57
CA ILE A 301 -1.25 1.13 23.77
C ILE A 301 -0.15 0.73 22.79
N LEU A 302 0.32 1.65 21.94
CA LEU A 302 1.35 1.29 20.96
C LEU A 302 2.66 0.93 21.65
N SER A 303 3.04 1.70 22.68
CA SER A 303 4.23 1.42 23.47
C SER A 303 4.20 -0.01 24.03
N ALA A 304 3.05 -0.47 24.55
CA ALA A 304 2.85 -1.85 25.00
C ALA A 304 3.00 -2.88 23.88
N LEU A 305 2.31 -2.70 22.75
CA LEU A 305 2.37 -3.64 21.62
C LEU A 305 3.78 -3.78 21.03
N SER A 306 4.50 -2.66 20.89
CA SER A 306 5.87 -2.66 20.35
C SER A 306 6.87 -3.40 21.25
N SER A 307 6.51 -3.67 22.50
CA SER A 307 7.33 -4.43 23.45
C SER A 307 7.15 -5.94 23.35
N LEU A 308 6.11 -6.44 22.67
CA LEU A 308 5.78 -7.87 22.61
C LEU A 308 6.93 -8.75 22.10
N SER A 309 7.76 -8.21 21.20
CA SER A 309 8.91 -8.91 20.62
C SER A 309 10.24 -8.66 21.36
N ARG A 310 10.22 -7.90 22.46
CA ARG A 310 11.43 -7.53 23.23
C ARG A 310 11.57 -8.42 24.46
N ALA A 311 12.81 -8.71 24.86
CA ALA A 311 13.11 -9.47 26.08
C ALA A 311 12.52 -8.79 27.34
N ASN A 312 12.58 -7.45 27.39
CA ASN A 312 11.96 -6.63 28.44
C ASN A 312 10.56 -6.17 28.01
N ARG A 313 9.65 -7.12 27.74
CA ARG A 313 8.25 -6.82 27.39
C ARG A 313 7.50 -6.22 28.57
N TYR A 314 6.57 -5.31 28.30
CA TYR A 314 5.71 -4.74 29.33
C TYR A 314 4.73 -5.82 29.87
N SER A 315 4.46 -5.79 31.17
CA SER A 315 3.67 -6.82 31.86
C SER A 315 2.19 -6.85 31.44
N GLU A 316 1.67 -5.73 30.93
CA GLU A 316 0.32 -5.59 30.39
C GLU A 316 0.20 -5.84 28.88
N SER A 317 1.32 -6.09 28.17
CA SER A 317 1.35 -6.18 26.71
C SER A 317 0.36 -7.22 26.13
N ASP A 318 0.17 -8.36 26.79
CA ASP A 318 -0.78 -9.40 26.38
C ASP A 318 -2.26 -8.95 26.53
N ASN A 319 -2.57 -8.08 27.50
CA ASN A 319 -3.91 -7.48 27.62
C ASN A 319 -4.13 -6.42 26.54
N VAL A 320 -3.11 -5.62 26.22
CA VAL A 320 -3.19 -4.63 25.14
C VAL A 320 -3.41 -5.30 23.78
N LEU A 321 -2.73 -6.43 23.51
CA LEU A 321 -2.95 -7.19 22.29
C LEU A 321 -4.41 -7.66 22.18
N ARG A 322 -4.95 -8.24 23.26
CA ARG A 322 -6.36 -8.65 23.31
C ARG A 322 -7.31 -7.47 23.15
N ALA A 323 -7.01 -6.33 23.75
CA ALA A 323 -7.80 -5.11 23.56
C ALA A 323 -7.86 -4.71 22.08
N ILE A 324 -6.74 -4.72 21.36
CA ILE A 324 -6.70 -4.40 19.92
C ILE A 324 -7.49 -5.41 19.09
N GLN A 325 -7.43 -6.70 19.41
CA GLN A 325 -8.22 -7.72 18.74
C GLN A 325 -9.73 -7.52 18.95
N GLU A 326 -10.15 -7.18 20.17
CA GLU A 326 -11.55 -6.87 20.47
C GLU A 326 -12.01 -5.57 19.78
N LEU A 327 -11.13 -4.56 19.72
CA LEU A 327 -11.40 -3.33 18.99
C LEU A 327 -11.53 -3.58 17.48
N TYR A 328 -10.69 -4.47 16.92
CA TYR A 328 -10.81 -4.92 15.55
C TYR A 328 -12.15 -5.59 15.30
N ARG A 329 -12.60 -6.50 16.17
CA ARG A 329 -13.93 -7.13 16.09
C ARG A 329 -15.04 -6.08 16.10
N PHE A 330 -14.93 -5.04 16.92
CA PHE A 330 -15.91 -3.96 16.95
C PHE A 330 -15.92 -3.13 15.65
N VAL A 331 -14.77 -2.62 15.23
CA VAL A 331 -14.66 -1.69 14.10
C VAL A 331 -14.93 -2.39 12.77
N VAL A 332 -14.38 -3.59 12.58
CA VAL A 332 -14.42 -4.32 11.31
C VAL A 332 -15.66 -5.21 11.21
N LEU A 333 -16.02 -5.94 12.28
CA LEU A 333 -17.15 -6.87 12.25
C LEU A 333 -18.46 -6.23 12.75
N GLY A 334 -18.40 -5.02 13.34
CA GLY A 334 -19.58 -4.33 13.87
C GLY A 334 -20.15 -4.94 15.16
N VAL A 335 -19.41 -5.83 15.81
CA VAL A 335 -19.85 -6.62 16.97
C VAL A 335 -19.73 -5.77 18.24
N ALA A 336 -20.85 -5.43 18.87
CA ALA A 336 -20.90 -4.53 20.03
C ALA A 336 -20.10 -5.08 21.23
N GLU A 337 -20.07 -6.39 21.41
CA GLU A 337 -19.31 -7.08 22.44
C GLU A 337 -17.81 -6.81 22.33
N GLY A 338 -17.29 -6.56 21.11
CA GLY A 338 -15.91 -6.18 20.89
C GLY A 338 -15.53 -4.86 21.55
N TRP A 339 -16.48 -3.90 21.64
CA TRP A 339 -16.23 -2.64 22.36
C TRP A 339 -16.09 -2.87 23.87
N MET A 340 -16.97 -3.70 24.44
CA MET A 340 -16.89 -4.06 25.85
C MET A 340 -15.64 -4.89 26.16
N GLY A 341 -15.25 -5.78 25.25
CA GLY A 341 -13.99 -6.52 25.30
C GLY A 341 -12.78 -5.58 25.32
N PHE A 342 -12.73 -4.59 24.44
CA PHE A 342 -11.69 -3.56 24.42
C PHE A 342 -11.61 -2.83 25.76
N LEU A 343 -12.72 -2.27 26.26
CA LEU A 343 -12.72 -1.52 27.51
C LEU A 343 -12.33 -2.39 28.72
N LYS A 344 -12.78 -3.65 28.75
CA LYS A 344 -12.42 -4.62 29.79
C LYS A 344 -10.92 -4.85 29.80
N GLU A 345 -10.31 -5.19 28.67
CA GLU A 345 -8.87 -5.49 28.60
C GLU A 345 -8.00 -4.25 28.88
N ILE A 346 -8.44 -3.05 28.48
CA ILE A 346 -7.77 -1.79 28.87
C ILE A 346 -7.87 -1.58 30.39
N TYR A 347 -9.00 -1.90 31.01
CA TYR A 347 -9.14 -1.80 32.47
C TYR A 347 -8.27 -2.83 33.20
N GLU A 348 -8.13 -4.05 32.67
CA GLU A 348 -7.19 -5.06 33.20
C GLU A 348 -5.73 -4.56 33.13
N CYS A 349 -5.35 -3.80 32.10
CA CYS A 349 -4.04 -3.14 32.05
C CYS A 349 -3.85 -2.17 33.21
N TYR A 350 -4.87 -1.37 33.55
CA TYR A 350 -4.84 -0.50 34.71
C TYR A 350 -4.68 -1.29 36.03
N LEU A 351 -5.48 -2.34 36.23
CA LEU A 351 -5.44 -3.16 37.46
C LEU A 351 -4.09 -3.83 37.67
N LYS A 352 -3.43 -4.29 36.59
CA LYS A 352 -2.09 -4.88 36.66
C LYS A 352 -1.03 -3.90 37.17
N LEU A 353 -1.13 -2.63 36.80
CA LEU A 353 -0.05 -1.65 37.00
C LEU A 353 -0.28 -0.72 38.20
N ILE A 354 -1.51 -0.58 38.70
CA ILE A 354 -1.85 0.44 39.71
C ILE A 354 -1.10 0.25 41.04
N ASN A 355 -0.82 -1.00 41.42
CA ASN A 355 -0.14 -1.35 42.67
C ASN A 355 1.37 -1.55 42.48
N SER A 356 1.93 -1.27 41.30
CA SER A 356 3.37 -1.37 41.06
C SER A 356 4.13 -0.31 41.83
N ASP A 357 5.33 -0.62 42.32
CA ASP A 357 6.22 0.37 42.94
C ASP A 357 6.97 1.23 41.91
N ASP A 358 6.98 0.86 40.62
CA ASP A 358 7.61 1.64 39.55
C ASP A 358 6.76 2.87 39.18
N PRO A 359 7.28 4.11 39.33
CA PRO A 359 6.58 5.32 38.93
C PRO A 359 6.15 5.34 37.45
N LYS A 360 6.90 4.68 36.56
CA LYS A 360 6.56 4.58 35.13
C LYS A 360 5.32 3.71 34.92
N GLU A 361 5.23 2.59 35.61
CA GLU A 361 4.06 1.70 35.55
C GLU A 361 2.82 2.39 36.12
N LYS A 362 2.94 3.11 37.25
CA LYS A 362 1.85 3.96 37.77
C LYS A 362 1.39 5.01 36.75
N GLY A 363 2.34 5.68 36.09
CA GLY A 363 2.05 6.65 35.02
C GLY A 363 1.27 6.01 33.86
N ARG A 364 1.64 4.79 33.44
CA ARG A 364 0.92 4.03 32.41
C ARG A 364 -0.47 3.60 32.88
N ALA A 365 -0.61 3.15 34.14
CA ALA A 365 -1.90 2.78 34.73
C ALA A 365 -2.90 3.94 34.63
N LEU A 366 -2.48 5.16 35.01
CA LEU A 366 -3.33 6.35 34.93
C LEU A 366 -3.75 6.69 33.50
N ARG A 367 -2.87 6.45 32.51
CA ARG A 367 -3.20 6.61 31.09
C ARG A 367 -4.26 5.61 30.64
N TYR A 368 -4.12 4.32 30.95
CA TYR A 368 -5.17 3.33 30.65
C TYR A 368 -6.51 3.68 31.30
N LEU A 369 -6.48 4.13 32.55
CA LEU A 369 -7.70 4.59 33.22
C LEU A 369 -8.32 5.82 32.53
N SER A 370 -7.51 6.74 32.02
CA SER A 370 -8.01 7.90 31.25
C SER A 370 -8.72 7.48 29.96
N ILE A 371 -8.24 6.42 29.29
CA ILE A 371 -8.89 5.84 28.11
C ILE A 371 -10.30 5.38 28.49
N VAL A 372 -10.42 4.51 29.50
CA VAL A 372 -11.72 3.98 29.95
C VAL A 372 -12.67 5.12 30.36
N ARG A 373 -12.18 6.12 31.10
CA ARG A 373 -12.99 7.26 31.55
C ARG A 373 -13.46 8.15 30.41
N SER A 374 -12.66 8.30 29.35
CA SER A 374 -13.01 9.15 28.20
C SER A 374 -14.21 8.64 27.39
N PHE A 375 -14.57 7.37 27.57
CA PHE A 375 -15.70 6.71 26.93
C PHE A 375 -16.77 6.23 27.91
N ARG A 376 -16.70 6.61 29.19
CA ARG A 376 -17.84 6.42 30.09
C ARG A 376 -18.97 7.32 29.62
N MET A 377 -20.12 6.69 29.38
CA MET A 377 -21.40 7.34 29.04
C MET A 377 -21.92 8.16 30.20
#